data_AF-A0A0L6JMS4-F1
#
_entry.id   AF-A0A0L6JMS4-F1
#
_cell.length_a   1.000
_cell.length_b   1.000
_cell.length_c   1.000
_cell.angle_alpha   90.00
_cell.angle_beta   90.00
_cell.angle_gamma   90.00
#
_symmetry.space_group_name_H-M   'P 1'
#
loop_
_entity.id
_entity.type
_entity.pdbx_description
1 polymer ?
#
loop_
_entity_poly.entity_id
_entity_poly.type
_entity_poly.pdbx_seq_one_letter_code
_entity_poly.pdbx_strand_id
1 'polypeptide(L)'
;MHKRFFKLIILLFISVVMLSNTVSADQNTDITQLLKEFQDEDNPIESSIITSNTNIIDDNMDTLDNSLMTIFMEPAVSDNYNKICPLFEKSNITGIKMFVDGQLIEFSKYENVNPAIIDGRVLVPLRAIAESLGATVEWIASDKLIRIKLYDKVVELVLDSKTALKNGQKINLDVPAKVISGRTLVPVRFISESFSRTVEWHPYNEKLNVLAII
;
A
#
# COMPACT_ATOMS: atom_id res chain seq x y z
N MET A 1 -3.89 10.71 -29.03
CA MET A 1 -5.28 10.90 -28.56
C MET A 1 -5.62 10.14 -27.27
N HIS A 2 -4.79 9.18 -26.80
CA HIS A 2 -5.10 8.35 -25.62
C HIS A 2 -4.76 8.93 -24.24
N LYS A 3 -3.78 9.85 -24.12
CA LYS A 3 -3.36 10.40 -22.81
C LYS A 3 -4.39 11.34 -22.18
N ARG A 4 -5.18 12.06 -22.99
CA ARG A 4 -6.24 12.97 -22.49
C ARG A 4 -7.48 12.23 -21.97
N PHE A 5 -7.77 11.07 -22.55
CA PHE A 5 -8.92 10.24 -22.15
C PHE A 5 -8.66 9.53 -20.82
N PHE A 6 -7.42 9.09 -20.57
CA PHE A 6 -7.01 8.47 -19.31
C PHE A 6 -6.93 9.48 -18.16
N LYS A 7 -6.46 10.71 -18.45
CA LYS A 7 -6.46 11.81 -17.48
C LYS A 7 -7.88 12.15 -17.01
N LEU A 8 -8.88 12.07 -17.90
CA LEU A 8 -10.28 12.34 -17.58
C LEU A 8 -10.89 11.26 -16.66
N ILE A 9 -10.54 9.98 -16.83
CA ILE A 9 -11.05 8.87 -16.00
C ILE A 9 -10.47 8.95 -14.58
N ILE A 10 -9.20 9.31 -14.44
CA ILE A 10 -8.54 9.49 -13.13
C ILE A 10 -9.07 10.74 -12.41
N LEU A 11 -9.28 11.85 -13.13
CA LEU A 11 -9.94 13.06 -12.59
C LEU A 11 -11.40 12.79 -12.18
N LEU A 12 -12.12 11.91 -12.88
CA LEU A 12 -13.47 11.50 -12.50
C LEU A 12 -13.48 10.67 -11.20
N PHE A 13 -12.47 9.82 -11.01
CA PHE A 13 -12.36 8.97 -9.82
C PHE A 13 -11.98 9.82 -8.58
N ILE A 14 -11.07 10.79 -8.75
CA ILE A 14 -10.69 11.72 -7.68
C ILE A 14 -11.86 12.64 -7.31
N SER A 15 -12.63 13.14 -8.28
CA SER A 15 -13.76 14.03 -8.00
C SER A 15 -14.95 13.33 -7.31
N VAL A 16 -15.23 12.06 -7.63
CA VAL A 16 -16.27 11.25 -6.94
C VAL A 16 -15.89 10.95 -5.47
N VAL A 17 -14.61 10.74 -5.19
CA VAL A 17 -14.10 10.57 -3.82
C VAL A 17 -14.22 11.87 -3.01
N MET A 18 -14.02 13.03 -3.66
CA MET A 18 -14.15 14.35 -3.02
C MET A 18 -15.62 14.76 -2.79
N LEU A 19 -16.57 14.32 -3.61
CA LEU A 19 -17.99 14.66 -3.44
C LEU A 19 -18.70 13.93 -2.28
N SER A 20 -18.10 12.84 -1.76
CA SER A 20 -18.71 12.05 -0.68
C SER A 20 -18.55 12.68 0.71
N ASN A 21 -17.80 13.78 0.82
CA ASN A 21 -17.63 14.57 2.03
C ASN A 21 -18.22 15.98 1.80
N THR A 22 -19.45 16.23 2.26
CA THR A 22 -20.00 17.59 2.39
C THR A 22 -20.34 17.76 3.88
N VAL A 23 -19.96 18.82 4.62
CA VAL A 23 -20.15 20.28 4.39
C VAL A 23 -19.22 21.10 5.32
N SER A 24 -18.89 22.31 4.85
CA SER A 24 -18.41 23.55 5.51
C SER A 24 -16.99 23.64 6.06
N ALA A 25 -16.08 24.16 5.23
CA ALA A 25 -15.66 25.57 5.29
C ALA A 25 -14.87 25.87 4.02
N ASP A 26 -15.12 27.03 3.42
CA ASP A 26 -14.43 27.57 2.26
C ASP A 26 -12.92 27.61 2.50
N GLN A 27 -12.14 26.80 1.75
CA GLN A 27 -10.68 26.80 1.75
C GLN A 27 -10.19 26.59 0.31
N ASN A 28 -10.58 27.50 -0.58
CA ASN A 28 -9.90 27.66 -1.86
C ASN A 28 -9.29 29.07 -1.96
N THR A 29 -8.64 29.52 -0.89
CA THR A 29 -7.67 30.60 -1.00
C THR A 29 -6.42 29.98 -1.59
N ASP A 30 -6.26 30.16 -2.90
CA ASP A 30 -5.05 29.84 -3.64
C ASP A 30 -3.85 30.34 -2.83
N ILE A 31 -2.96 29.43 -2.44
CA ILE A 31 -1.78 29.74 -1.62
C ILE A 31 -0.95 30.84 -2.31
N THR A 32 -1.03 30.92 -3.63
CA THR A 32 -0.44 31.98 -4.47
C THR A 32 -1.00 33.38 -4.17
N GLN A 33 -2.26 33.46 -3.75
CA GLN A 33 -2.95 34.70 -3.41
C GLN A 33 -2.58 35.16 -1.99
N LEU A 34 -2.47 34.24 -1.02
CA LEU A 34 -1.94 34.51 0.32
C LEU A 34 -0.46 34.95 0.26
N LEU A 35 0.36 34.33 -0.58
CA LEU A 35 1.77 34.68 -0.74
C LEU A 35 1.99 36.05 -1.41
N LYS A 36 1.03 36.51 -2.21
CA LYS A 36 1.02 37.88 -2.77
C LYS A 36 0.67 38.93 -1.71
N GLU A 37 -0.20 38.62 -0.75
CA GLU A 37 -0.52 39.52 0.36
C GLU A 37 0.63 39.67 1.37
N PHE A 38 1.55 38.70 1.44
CA PHE A 38 2.76 38.78 2.27
C PHE A 38 3.94 39.56 1.65
N GLN A 39 3.75 40.17 0.47
CA GLN A 39 4.75 41.02 -0.20
C GLN A 39 4.63 42.51 0.15
N ASP A 40 4.01 42.86 1.28
CA ASP A 40 4.12 44.24 1.79
C ASP A 40 5.55 44.54 2.22
N GLU A 41 6.02 45.67 1.72
CA GLU A 41 7.37 46.23 1.78
C GLU A 41 7.97 46.17 3.19
N ASP A 42 9.08 45.43 3.36
CA ASP A 42 10.18 45.63 4.34
C ASP A 42 10.86 44.35 4.84
N ASN A 43 10.53 43.16 4.32
CA ASN A 43 11.32 41.96 4.62
C ASN A 43 11.49 41.04 3.40
N PRO A 44 12.64 41.09 2.70
CA PRO A 44 12.90 40.17 1.61
C PRO A 44 13.24 38.81 2.22
N ILE A 45 12.24 37.97 2.47
CA ILE A 45 12.50 36.53 2.40
C ILE A 45 12.95 36.31 0.97
N GLU A 46 14.23 36.03 0.76
CA GLU A 46 14.79 35.91 -0.58
C GLU A 46 13.92 34.96 -1.40
N SER A 47 13.41 35.44 -2.53
CA SER A 47 12.64 34.63 -3.48
C SER A 47 13.39 33.34 -3.86
N SER A 48 14.72 33.35 -3.79
CA SER A 48 15.59 32.19 -3.91
C SER A 48 15.24 31.04 -2.94
N ILE A 49 14.88 31.34 -1.69
CA ILE A 49 14.55 30.36 -0.64
C ILE A 49 13.17 29.76 -0.89
N ILE A 50 12.22 30.58 -1.32
CA ILE A 50 10.85 30.13 -1.64
C ILE A 50 10.86 29.28 -2.91
N THR A 51 11.56 29.71 -3.97
CA THR A 51 11.67 28.95 -5.23
C THR A 51 12.46 27.65 -5.05
N SER A 52 13.47 27.64 -4.18
CA SER A 52 14.19 26.41 -3.85
C SER A 52 13.28 25.41 -3.14
N ASN A 53 12.45 25.87 -2.19
CA ASN A 53 11.56 24.98 -1.46
C ASN A 53 10.35 24.50 -2.28
N THR A 54 9.80 25.32 -3.19
CA THR A 54 8.71 24.88 -4.09
C THR A 54 9.19 23.90 -5.14
N ASN A 55 10.38 24.11 -5.75
CA ASN A 55 10.96 23.16 -6.70
C ASN A 55 11.32 21.83 -6.04
N ILE A 56 11.74 21.84 -4.77
CA ILE A 56 12.00 20.61 -4.00
C ILE A 56 10.73 19.78 -3.76
N ILE A 57 9.56 20.42 -3.71
CA ILE A 57 8.26 19.76 -3.47
C ILE A 57 7.65 19.23 -4.77
N ASP A 58 7.78 19.96 -5.89
CA ASP A 58 7.23 19.55 -7.19
C ASP A 58 8.07 18.46 -7.90
N ASP A 59 9.41 18.48 -7.80
CA ASP A 59 10.27 17.47 -8.45
C ASP A 59 10.16 16.05 -7.82
N ASN A 60 9.67 15.94 -6.59
CA ASN A 60 9.56 14.65 -5.89
C ASN A 60 8.22 13.94 -6.08
N MET A 61 7.13 14.69 -6.26
CA MET A 61 5.81 14.08 -6.45
C MET A 61 5.68 13.47 -7.85
N ASP A 62 6.25 14.10 -8.88
CA ASP A 62 6.31 13.51 -10.23
C ASP A 62 7.24 12.28 -10.27
N THR A 63 8.33 12.24 -9.50
CA THR A 63 9.30 11.13 -9.55
C THR A 63 8.87 9.89 -8.78
N LEU A 64 8.17 10.05 -7.63
CA LEU A 64 7.59 8.92 -6.91
C LEU A 64 6.45 8.29 -7.69
N ASP A 65 5.53 9.11 -8.23
CA ASP A 65 4.40 8.61 -9.02
C ASP A 65 4.87 7.89 -10.30
N ASN A 66 5.89 8.43 -10.98
CA ASN A 66 6.49 7.75 -12.12
C ASN A 66 7.13 6.41 -11.72
N SER A 67 7.81 6.33 -10.57
CA SER A 67 8.43 5.09 -10.09
C SER A 67 7.39 4.04 -9.67
N LEU A 68 6.31 4.47 -9.03
CA LEU A 68 5.15 3.63 -8.74
C LEU A 68 4.52 3.10 -10.04
N MET A 69 4.40 3.96 -11.06
CA MET A 69 3.89 3.55 -12.36
C MET A 69 4.83 2.56 -13.06
N THR A 70 6.15 2.75 -12.97
CA THR A 70 7.13 1.77 -13.47
C THR A 70 6.96 0.41 -12.80
N ILE A 71 6.82 0.38 -11.47
CA ILE A 71 6.56 -0.87 -10.72
C ILE A 71 5.23 -1.51 -11.16
N PHE A 72 4.18 -0.72 -11.32
CA PHE A 72 2.89 -1.21 -11.78
C PHE A 72 2.96 -1.82 -13.19
N MET A 73 3.74 -1.24 -14.09
CA MET A 73 3.93 -1.74 -15.46
C MET A 73 4.85 -2.97 -15.52
N GLU A 74 5.83 -3.06 -14.63
CA GLU A 74 6.87 -4.08 -14.63
C GLU A 74 7.02 -4.72 -13.23
N PRO A 75 5.97 -5.37 -12.69
CA PRO A 75 5.95 -5.85 -11.32
C PRO A 75 6.95 -6.97 -11.04
N ALA A 76 7.41 -7.66 -12.08
CA ALA A 76 8.41 -8.73 -12.00
C ALA A 76 9.87 -8.22 -11.99
N VAL A 77 10.11 -6.91 -12.15
CA VAL A 77 11.45 -6.32 -12.15
C VAL A 77 11.83 -5.92 -10.73
N SER A 78 12.47 -6.85 -10.02
CA SER A 78 12.89 -6.72 -8.60
C SER A 78 13.62 -5.40 -8.28
N ASP A 79 14.49 -4.93 -9.18
CA ASP A 79 15.26 -3.70 -9.01
C ASP A 79 14.38 -2.44 -8.87
N ASN A 80 13.16 -2.44 -9.42
CA ASN A 80 12.27 -1.29 -9.30
C ASN A 80 11.86 -1.06 -7.84
N TYR A 81 11.70 -2.13 -7.05
CA TYR A 81 11.40 -2.02 -5.62
C TYR A 81 12.60 -1.53 -4.80
N ASN A 82 13.84 -1.80 -5.21
CA ASN A 82 15.02 -1.23 -4.55
C ASN A 82 15.13 0.27 -4.81
N LYS A 83 14.78 0.71 -6.03
CA LYS A 83 14.87 2.12 -6.46
C LYS A 83 13.80 3.01 -5.82
N ILE A 84 12.67 2.47 -5.38
CA ILE A 84 11.60 3.27 -4.76
C ILE A 84 11.87 3.60 -3.29
N CYS A 85 12.70 2.82 -2.58
CA CYS A 85 12.95 3.04 -1.16
C CYS A 85 13.51 4.45 -0.83
N PRO A 86 14.51 4.99 -1.56
CA PRO A 86 14.96 6.36 -1.33
C PRO A 86 13.88 7.42 -1.56
N LEU A 87 12.96 7.17 -2.50
CA LEU A 87 11.86 8.09 -2.79
C LEU A 87 10.82 8.08 -1.65
N PHE A 88 10.52 6.90 -1.11
CA PHE A 88 9.69 6.80 0.10
C PHE A 88 10.32 7.50 1.30
N GLU A 89 11.62 7.32 1.53
CA GLU A 89 12.31 8.02 2.62
C GLU A 89 12.26 9.54 2.44
N LYS A 90 12.55 10.05 1.22
CA LYS A 90 12.48 11.48 0.90
C LYS A 90 11.08 12.07 1.13
N SER A 91 10.05 11.25 0.93
CA SER A 91 8.64 11.60 1.19
C SER A 91 8.18 11.31 2.62
N ASN A 92 9.09 11.01 3.57
CA ASN A 92 8.80 10.68 4.96
C ASN A 92 7.86 9.46 5.14
N ILE A 93 7.86 8.54 4.17
CA ILE A 93 7.08 7.31 4.20
C ILE A 93 7.90 6.23 4.92
N THR A 94 7.34 5.65 5.98
CA THR A 94 7.97 4.64 6.83
C THR A 94 7.08 3.41 7.01
N GLY A 95 7.64 2.35 7.60
CA GLY A 95 7.01 1.04 7.81
C GLY A 95 7.28 0.07 6.67
N ILE A 96 6.52 -1.01 6.63
CA ILE A 96 6.56 -2.00 5.55
C ILE A 96 5.61 -1.54 4.45
N LYS A 97 6.16 -1.12 3.30
CA LYS A 97 5.37 -0.81 2.10
C LYS A 97 5.15 -2.09 1.32
N MET A 98 3.91 -2.39 1.01
CA MET A 98 3.53 -3.66 0.42
C MET A 98 2.99 -3.46 -0.99
N PHE A 99 3.47 -4.28 -1.91
CA PHE A 99 2.99 -4.36 -3.29
C PHE A 99 2.39 -5.73 -3.58
N VAL A 100 1.32 -5.76 -4.36
CA VAL A 100 0.75 -6.99 -4.95
C VAL A 100 0.55 -6.73 -6.43
N ASP A 101 1.20 -7.53 -7.28
CA ASP A 101 1.19 -7.35 -8.74
C ASP A 101 1.52 -5.91 -9.15
N GLY A 102 2.51 -5.30 -8.48
CA GLY A 102 2.96 -3.92 -8.71
C GLY A 102 2.07 -2.82 -8.14
N GLN A 103 0.93 -3.16 -7.52
CA GLN A 103 0.05 -2.18 -6.88
C GLN A 103 0.42 -1.98 -5.42
N LEU A 104 0.65 -0.73 -5.02
CA LEU A 104 0.88 -0.36 -3.61
C LEU A 104 -0.42 -0.54 -2.80
N ILE A 105 -0.33 -1.25 -1.67
CA ILE A 105 -1.47 -1.53 -0.80
C ILE A 105 -1.68 -0.39 0.21
N GLU A 106 -2.89 0.17 0.20
CA GLU A 106 -3.34 1.19 1.16
C GLU A 106 -4.00 0.54 2.38
N PHE A 107 -3.24 0.45 3.49
CA PHE A 107 -3.74 -0.17 4.72
C PHE A 107 -4.83 0.63 5.46
N SER A 108 -5.12 1.86 5.04
CA SER A 108 -6.28 2.62 5.51
C SER A 108 -7.60 1.91 5.24
N LYS A 109 -7.70 1.14 4.14
CA LYS A 109 -8.85 0.27 3.81
C LYS A 109 -9.01 -0.90 4.79
N TYR A 110 -7.97 -1.20 5.55
CA TYR A 110 -7.90 -2.31 6.50
C TYR A 110 -7.77 -1.81 7.95
N GLU A 111 -8.46 -0.71 8.27
CA GLU A 111 -8.47 -0.09 9.61
C GLU A 111 -7.08 0.31 10.12
N ASN A 112 -6.17 0.66 9.21
CA ASN A 112 -4.78 1.00 9.52
C ASN A 112 -4.00 -0.14 10.20
N VAL A 113 -4.44 -1.39 10.05
CA VAL A 113 -3.65 -2.54 10.47
C VAL A 113 -2.57 -2.82 9.44
N ASN A 114 -1.33 -2.53 9.80
CA ASN A 114 -0.16 -2.65 8.95
C ASN A 114 0.50 -4.03 9.09
N PRO A 115 1.38 -4.43 8.15
CA PRO A 115 2.23 -5.60 8.32
C PRO A 115 3.10 -5.47 9.58
N ALA A 116 3.37 -6.61 10.22
CA ALA A 116 4.16 -6.69 11.44
C ALA A 116 5.20 -7.81 11.35
N ILE A 117 6.37 -7.62 11.94
CA ILE A 117 7.38 -8.68 12.07
C ILE A 117 7.16 -9.38 13.40
N ILE A 118 6.79 -10.66 13.37
CA ILE A 118 6.54 -11.50 14.55
C ILE A 118 7.34 -12.79 14.38
N ASP A 119 8.15 -13.14 15.37
CA ASP A 119 9.01 -14.34 15.37
C ASP A 119 9.86 -14.47 14.09
N GLY A 120 10.40 -13.35 13.60
CA GLY A 120 11.21 -13.31 12.38
C GLY A 120 10.44 -13.61 11.09
N ARG A 121 9.12 -13.41 11.09
CA ARG A 121 8.25 -13.51 9.91
C ARG A 121 7.43 -12.25 9.73
N VAL A 122 7.27 -11.82 8.48
CA VAL A 122 6.36 -10.73 8.12
C VAL A 122 4.95 -11.29 8.07
N LEU A 123 4.11 -10.81 8.99
CA LEU A 123 2.70 -11.07 9.08
C LEU A 123 1.93 -9.90 8.47
N VAL A 124 0.87 -10.19 7.73
CA VAL A 124 0.16 -9.25 6.85
C VAL A 124 -1.34 -9.45 6.99
N PRO A 125 -2.16 -8.38 6.95
CA PRO A 125 -3.61 -8.53 7.00
C PRO A 125 -4.11 -9.46 5.89
N LEU A 126 -4.73 -10.58 6.27
CA LEU A 126 -5.14 -11.63 5.34
C LEU A 126 -6.05 -11.10 4.24
N ARG A 127 -7.01 -10.24 4.61
CA ARG A 127 -7.98 -9.66 3.68
C ARG A 127 -7.31 -8.75 2.64
N ALA A 128 -6.27 -8.02 3.03
CA ALA A 128 -5.53 -7.16 2.09
C ALA A 128 -4.95 -7.97 0.93
N ILE A 129 -4.27 -9.08 1.25
CA ILE A 129 -3.71 -9.95 0.22
C ILE A 129 -4.79 -10.64 -0.60
N ALA A 130 -5.80 -11.18 0.09
CA ALA A 130 -6.87 -11.91 -0.58
C ALA A 130 -7.59 -11.03 -1.60
N GLU A 131 -8.03 -9.83 -1.20
CA GLU A 131 -8.74 -8.90 -2.09
C GLU A 131 -7.86 -8.40 -3.23
N SER A 132 -6.59 -8.07 -2.97
CA SER A 132 -5.66 -7.65 -4.03
C SER A 132 -5.42 -8.74 -5.07
N LEU A 133 -5.50 -10.02 -4.68
CA LEU A 133 -5.42 -11.16 -5.61
C LEU A 133 -6.77 -11.51 -6.26
N GLY A 134 -7.86 -10.80 -5.92
CA GLY A 134 -9.21 -11.12 -6.40
C GLY A 134 -9.87 -12.31 -5.69
N ALA A 135 -9.32 -12.73 -4.54
CA ALA A 135 -9.85 -13.81 -3.73
C ALA A 135 -10.97 -13.34 -2.78
N THR A 136 -11.88 -14.25 -2.45
CA THR A 136 -12.91 -14.03 -1.44
C THR A 136 -12.48 -14.60 -0.10
N VAL A 137 -12.88 -13.94 1.00
CA VAL A 137 -12.59 -14.37 2.37
C VAL A 137 -13.89 -14.57 3.12
N GLU A 138 -14.11 -15.79 3.61
CA GLU A 138 -15.27 -16.20 4.41
C GLU A 138 -14.81 -16.58 5.82
N TRP A 139 -15.53 -16.11 6.84
CA TRP A 139 -15.35 -16.53 8.23
C TRP A 139 -16.46 -17.49 8.64
N ILE A 140 -16.09 -18.69 9.08
CA ILE A 140 -17.00 -19.73 9.53
C ILE A 140 -16.83 -19.86 11.05
N ALA A 141 -17.72 -19.19 11.77
CA ALA A 141 -17.58 -18.98 13.21
C ALA A 141 -17.64 -20.27 14.04
N SER A 142 -18.45 -21.27 13.63
CA SER A 142 -18.59 -22.55 14.32
C SER A 142 -17.25 -23.28 14.49
N ASP A 143 -16.40 -23.16 13.47
CA ASP A 143 -15.15 -23.93 13.36
C ASP A 143 -13.91 -23.06 13.59
N LYS A 144 -14.11 -21.77 13.90
CA LYS A 144 -13.05 -20.74 13.93
C LYS A 144 -12.19 -20.77 12.66
N LEU A 145 -12.84 -20.97 11.53
CA LEU A 145 -12.22 -21.26 10.25
C LEU A 145 -12.33 -20.06 9.32
N ILE A 146 -11.21 -19.64 8.74
CA ILE A 146 -11.17 -18.68 7.64
C ILE A 146 -10.98 -19.46 6.35
N ARG A 147 -11.91 -19.30 5.42
CA ARG A 147 -11.82 -19.89 4.08
C ARG A 147 -11.53 -18.79 3.07
N ILE A 148 -10.44 -18.94 2.33
CA ILE A 148 -10.06 -18.05 1.23
C ILE A 148 -10.22 -18.81 -0.09
N LYS A 149 -10.93 -18.23 -1.07
CA LYS A 149 -11.14 -18.83 -2.38
C LYS A 149 -10.66 -17.91 -3.50
N LEU A 150 -9.83 -18.45 -4.38
CA LEU A 150 -9.38 -17.80 -5.61
C LEU A 150 -9.47 -18.81 -6.76
N TYR A 151 -10.44 -18.64 -7.66
CA TYR A 151 -10.74 -19.61 -8.73
C TYR A 151 -10.95 -21.04 -8.17
N ASP A 152 -10.07 -21.97 -8.54
CA ASP A 152 -10.04 -23.38 -8.13
C ASP A 152 -9.20 -23.62 -6.85
N LYS A 153 -8.55 -22.59 -6.33
CA LYS A 153 -7.72 -22.67 -5.12
C LYS A 153 -8.54 -22.31 -3.89
N VAL A 154 -8.58 -23.22 -2.93
CA VAL A 154 -9.23 -23.04 -1.62
C VAL A 154 -8.18 -23.21 -0.53
N VAL A 155 -8.04 -22.19 0.32
CA VAL A 155 -7.20 -22.23 1.52
C VAL A 155 -8.10 -22.13 2.73
N GLU A 156 -7.91 -23.04 3.69
CA GLU A 156 -8.70 -23.08 4.92
C GLU A 156 -7.75 -23.01 6.12
N LEU A 157 -7.91 -21.94 6.91
CA LEU A 157 -7.05 -21.62 8.03
C LEU A 157 -7.85 -21.60 9.32
N VAL A 158 -7.44 -22.39 10.30
CA VAL A 158 -7.99 -22.33 11.66
C VAL A 158 -7.16 -21.35 12.48
N LEU A 159 -7.80 -20.42 13.19
CA LEU A 159 -7.08 -19.50 14.08
C LEU A 159 -6.25 -20.27 15.11
N ASP A 160 -5.10 -19.70 15.50
CA ASP A 160 -4.13 -20.27 16.45
C ASP A 160 -3.53 -21.63 16.06
N SER A 161 -3.83 -22.15 14.86
CA SER A 161 -3.22 -23.35 14.30
C SER A 161 -2.00 -23.03 13.45
N LYS A 162 -0.96 -23.89 13.51
CA LYS A 162 0.15 -23.90 12.54
C LYS A 162 -0.16 -24.72 11.29
N THR A 163 -1.31 -25.37 11.23
CA THR A 163 -1.73 -26.20 10.10
C THR A 163 -2.95 -25.59 9.45
N ALA A 164 -2.92 -25.54 8.12
CA ALA A 164 -4.00 -25.14 7.25
C ALA A 164 -4.21 -26.20 6.17
N LEU A 165 -5.26 -26.04 5.37
CA LEU A 165 -5.54 -26.88 4.21
C LEU A 165 -5.45 -26.04 2.94
N LYS A 166 -4.83 -26.58 1.89
CA LYS A 166 -4.88 -26.07 0.51
C LYS A 166 -5.47 -27.16 -0.36
N ASN A 167 -6.63 -26.92 -0.93
CA ASN A 167 -7.40 -27.91 -1.71
C ASN A 167 -7.53 -29.25 -0.96
N GLY A 168 -7.79 -29.20 0.35
CA GLY A 168 -7.92 -30.36 1.24
C GLY A 168 -6.60 -30.99 1.70
N GLN A 169 -5.44 -30.57 1.16
CA GLN A 169 -4.13 -31.07 1.57
C GLN A 169 -3.55 -30.22 2.69
N LYS A 170 -2.96 -30.87 3.71
CA LYS A 170 -2.33 -30.18 4.84
C LYS A 170 -1.09 -29.40 4.40
N ILE A 171 -1.04 -28.14 4.78
CA ILE A 171 0.12 -27.26 4.64
C ILE A 171 0.39 -26.58 5.98
N ASN A 172 1.66 -26.22 6.22
CA ASN A 172 2.08 -25.64 7.49
C ASN A 172 2.41 -24.15 7.35
N LEU A 173 2.15 -23.42 8.43
CA LEU A 173 2.59 -22.06 8.65
C LEU A 173 3.83 -22.06 9.53
N ASP A 174 4.83 -21.25 9.19
CA ASP A 174 6.01 -21.04 10.03
C ASP A 174 5.62 -20.50 11.43
N VAL A 175 4.68 -19.54 11.43
CA VAL A 175 4.11 -18.88 12.61
C VAL A 175 2.58 -18.94 12.49
N PRO A 176 1.82 -19.24 13.56
CA PRO A 176 0.37 -19.26 13.50
C PRO A 176 -0.18 -17.91 13.06
N ALA A 177 -1.35 -17.89 12.44
CA ALA A 177 -2.09 -16.65 12.24
C ALA A 177 -2.36 -15.96 13.58
N LYS A 178 -2.34 -14.62 13.58
CA LYS A 178 -2.54 -13.80 14.78
C LYS A 178 -3.68 -12.83 14.56
N VAL A 179 -4.47 -12.60 15.59
CA VAL A 179 -5.46 -11.52 15.58
C VAL A 179 -4.83 -10.29 16.23
N ILE A 180 -4.69 -9.20 15.49
CA ILE A 180 -4.19 -7.91 15.97
C ILE A 180 -5.21 -6.85 15.60
N SER A 181 -5.68 -6.09 16.61
CA SER A 181 -6.69 -5.05 16.42
C SER A 181 -7.93 -5.53 15.65
N GLY A 182 -8.40 -6.75 15.94
CA GLY A 182 -9.57 -7.33 15.27
C GLY A 182 -9.34 -7.84 13.84
N ARG A 183 -8.09 -7.78 13.32
CA ARG A 183 -7.73 -8.29 12.00
C ARG A 183 -6.85 -9.53 12.11
N THR A 184 -7.11 -10.51 11.26
CA THR A 184 -6.24 -11.69 11.16
C THR A 184 -5.05 -11.36 10.28
N LEU A 185 -3.85 -11.49 10.84
CA LEU A 185 -2.60 -11.44 10.12
C LEU A 185 -2.05 -12.85 9.93
N VAL A 186 -1.52 -13.11 8.74
CA VAL A 186 -0.95 -14.40 8.34
C VAL A 186 0.48 -14.19 7.83
N PRO A 187 1.38 -15.20 7.93
CA PRO A 187 2.69 -15.09 7.30
C PRO A 187 2.54 -14.87 5.79
N VAL A 188 3.18 -13.81 5.28
CA VAL A 188 3.03 -13.41 3.87
C VAL A 188 3.41 -14.54 2.90
N ARG A 189 4.52 -15.24 3.15
CA ARG A 189 4.99 -16.33 2.30
C ARG A 189 3.96 -17.44 2.19
N PHE A 190 3.39 -17.86 3.33
CA PHE A 190 2.39 -18.92 3.38
C PHE A 190 1.19 -18.60 2.48
N ILE A 191 0.63 -17.39 2.62
CA ILE A 191 -0.58 -17.03 1.87
C ILE A 191 -0.27 -16.80 0.39
N SER A 192 0.87 -16.18 0.05
CA SER A 192 1.30 -15.98 -1.34
C SER A 192 1.56 -17.29 -2.07
N GLU A 193 2.36 -18.19 -1.50
CA GLU A 193 2.65 -19.50 -2.10
C GLU A 193 1.41 -20.39 -2.21
N SER A 194 0.47 -20.25 -1.26
CA SER A 194 -0.82 -20.92 -1.35
C SER A 194 -1.58 -20.55 -2.63
N PHE A 195 -1.41 -19.32 -3.12
CA PHE A 195 -1.96 -18.84 -4.38
C PHE A 195 -0.99 -18.86 -5.57
N SER A 196 0.15 -19.55 -5.43
CA SER A 196 1.22 -19.66 -6.46
C SER A 196 1.87 -18.31 -6.80
N ARG A 197 2.01 -17.44 -5.81
CA ARG A 197 2.73 -16.16 -5.91
C ARG A 197 4.07 -16.24 -5.20
N THR A 198 5.00 -15.40 -5.64
CA THR A 198 6.33 -15.25 -5.05
C THR A 198 6.34 -14.03 -4.14
N VAL A 199 7.18 -14.06 -3.10
CA VAL A 199 7.37 -12.93 -2.19
C VAL A 199 8.81 -12.46 -2.27
N GLU A 200 9.00 -11.18 -2.54
CA GLU A 200 10.29 -10.50 -2.48
C GLU A 200 10.32 -9.55 -1.29
N TRP A 201 11.44 -9.57 -0.56
CA TRP A 201 11.68 -8.69 0.57
C TRP A 201 12.86 -7.80 0.26
N HIS A 202 12.61 -6.49 0.29
CA HIS A 202 13.56 -5.44 -0.05
C HIS A 202 13.80 -4.60 1.20
N PRO A 203 14.77 -5.01 2.05
CA PRO A 203 15.12 -4.23 3.22
C PRO A 203 15.81 -2.94 2.78
N TYR A 204 15.51 -1.83 3.45
CA TYR A 204 16.18 -0.55 3.19
C TYR A 204 16.87 -0.01 4.43
N ASN A 205 16.11 0.19 5.51
CA ASN A 205 16.64 0.52 6.82
C ASN A 205 15.71 0.02 7.94
N GLU A 206 16.03 0.34 9.19
CA GLU A 206 15.25 -0.11 10.35
C GLU A 206 13.78 0.36 10.31
N LYS A 207 13.52 1.50 9.67
CA LYS A 207 12.20 2.16 9.65
C LYS A 207 11.43 1.92 8.36
N LEU A 208 12.07 1.56 7.26
CA LEU A 208 11.46 1.42 5.95
C LEU A 208 11.92 0.13 5.27
N ASN A 209 10.96 -0.66 4.82
CA ASN A 209 11.21 -1.86 4.04
C ASN A 209 10.09 -2.04 3.00
N VAL A 210 10.40 -2.67 1.88
CA VAL A 210 9.43 -3.00 0.83
C VAL A 210 9.20 -4.51 0.77
N LEU A 211 7.94 -4.90 0.64
CA LEU A 211 7.47 -6.27 0.49
C LEU A 211 6.69 -6.36 -0.82
N ALA A 212 7.11 -7.20 -1.76
CA ALA A 212 6.43 -7.37 -3.04
C ALA A 212 5.88 -8.79 -3.18
N ILE A 213 4.65 -8.91 -3.67
CA ILE A 213 4.04 -10.17 -4.10
C ILE A 213 3.86 -10.09 -5.63
N ILE A 214 4.39 -11.10 -6.33
CA ILE A 214 4.45 -11.20 -7.80
C ILE A 214 3.83 -12.53 -8.25
#